data_AF-A0A964L5R6-F1
#
_entry.id   AF-A0A964L5R6-F1
#
_cell.length_a   1.000
_cell.length_b   1.000
_cell.length_c   1.000
_cell.angle_alpha   90.00
_cell.angle_beta   90.00
_cell.angle_gamma   90.00
#
_symmetry.space_group_name_H-M   'P 1'
#
loop_
_entity.id
_entity.type
_entity.pdbx_description
1 polymer ?
#
loop_
_entity_poly.entity_id
_entity_poly.type
_entity_poly.pdbx_seq_one_letter_code
_entity_poly.pdbx_strand_id
1 'polypeptide(L)'
;MLPTNSQVTRKRNRIRLHVESLEDRCVPANHAPIGTAVTLTIPQGQPYTLATADFGFTDPNDMPANNFSAVRITTLPTAGFLNNNGMPVGMGTSVSVADIAANHLVYSPDLMGNGSAYLTFQVQDNGGTADGGVDTDPSAKTMTLQPSSGGGSSVNHAPTIGSVMLDTSVPKTNDRVTAQVLNAQDPDGDPITFQFVWSVNGQVVRTTTTTNTTDSLDLSQPGNGNKGDMISVSVTPIDAAASGAAVAASVTVANSPPVFDPITFTSPAIADDDVPDGTSFFTNGMVLGQLHATDADNDPLTYTTPGSPSLNDPANFLTVTSDGKVVVANAAGLNGYFNPNATNGTQYVLPVGVTDGTLEDASNFTLNIFTDWIPQNAIYIETNTGAIYQPDTSAQMLDNLRAIRAAGQTVELLIIKGHAGGGGIQVGSDQNTLSTFTNVNGQMGVGFFGTDITALLQSVTDNTSTIRFRGCYTADFAARVQQALGNGTRCTGAIRYAIGIPGTAWIIGVTR
;
A
#
# COMPACT_ATOMS: atom_id res chain seq x y z
N MET A 1 0.69 24.87 152.65
CA MET A 1 1.76 24.04 153.26
C MET A 1 2.93 24.01 152.27
N LEU A 2 4.16 23.86 152.76
CA LEU A 2 5.41 23.71 152.02
C LEU A 2 6.04 22.34 152.40
N PRO A 3 7.13 21.84 151.78
CA PRO A 3 7.99 22.40 150.71
C PRO A 3 7.72 21.68 149.35
N THR A 4 8.61 21.25 148.43
CA THR A 4 10.09 21.11 148.36
C THR A 4 10.58 20.91 146.90
N ASN A 5 11.78 21.41 146.56
CA ASN A 5 12.79 20.90 145.61
C ASN A 5 12.43 20.55 144.13
N SER A 6 13.31 20.67 143.13
CA SER A 6 14.74 21.06 143.10
C SER A 6 15.12 21.71 141.76
N GLN A 7 16.23 22.45 141.68
CA GLN A 7 16.72 23.01 140.41
C GLN A 7 17.38 21.96 139.51
N VAL A 8 17.04 21.98 138.22
CA VAL A 8 17.93 21.55 137.12
C VAL A 8 17.74 22.52 135.92
N THR A 9 18.58 23.55 135.83
CA THR A 9 18.61 24.48 134.70
C THR A 9 19.25 23.83 133.47
N ARG A 10 18.50 22.94 132.80
CA ARG A 10 18.91 22.38 131.50
C ARG A 10 19.04 23.50 130.46
N LYS A 11 20.27 23.94 130.18
CA LYS A 11 20.59 24.73 128.97
C LYS A 11 20.05 23.96 127.76
N ARG A 12 19.03 24.51 127.09
CA ARG A 12 18.56 24.01 125.80
C ARG A 12 19.58 24.41 124.73
N ASN A 13 20.62 23.60 124.54
CA ASN A 13 21.46 23.67 123.36
C ASN A 13 20.58 23.39 122.14
N ARG A 14 20.11 24.45 121.49
CA ARG A 14 19.28 24.37 120.30
C ARG A 14 20.18 24.06 119.11
N ILE A 15 20.50 22.78 118.93
CA ILE A 15 21.17 22.30 117.73
C ILE A 15 20.26 22.66 116.55
N ARG A 16 20.66 23.66 115.75
CA ARG A 16 20.21 23.72 114.37
C ARG A 16 20.93 22.59 113.66
N LEU A 17 20.21 21.51 113.37
CA LEU A 17 20.59 20.69 112.23
C LEU A 17 20.41 21.58 111.00
N HIS A 18 21.52 22.07 110.45
CA HIS A 18 21.50 22.48 109.06
C HIS A 18 21.44 21.18 108.28
N VAL A 19 20.22 20.76 107.96
CA VAL A 19 20.01 19.89 106.81
C VAL A 19 20.32 20.78 105.62
N GLU A 20 21.60 20.81 105.24
CA GLU A 20 21.93 21.03 103.84
C GLU A 20 21.12 19.99 103.06
N SER A 21 20.36 20.46 102.07
CA SER A 21 19.64 19.53 101.23
C SER A 21 20.67 18.73 100.45
N LEU A 22 20.94 17.51 100.90
CA LEU A 22 21.25 16.44 99.99
C LEU A 22 20.01 16.26 99.11
N GLU A 23 19.93 17.13 98.10
CA GLU A 23 19.33 16.78 96.82
C GLU A 23 20.07 15.52 96.38
N ASP A 24 19.51 14.37 96.73
CA ASP A 24 19.85 13.11 96.12
C ASP A 24 19.41 13.25 94.66
N ARG A 25 20.33 13.73 93.81
CA ARG A 25 20.07 14.09 92.42
C ARG A 25 19.99 12.82 91.58
N CYS A 26 18.95 12.05 91.87
CA CYS A 26 18.19 11.31 90.88
C CYS A 26 17.64 12.34 89.89
N VAL A 27 18.50 12.79 88.97
CA VAL A 27 18.07 13.36 87.70
C VAL A 27 17.22 12.25 87.05
N PRO A 28 15.96 12.52 86.66
CA PRO A 28 15.17 11.49 85.99
C PRO A 28 15.93 10.97 84.78
N ALA A 29 16.01 9.65 84.64
CA ALA A 29 16.68 9.03 83.51
C ALA A 29 15.97 9.44 82.21
N ASN A 30 16.75 9.85 81.21
CA ASN A 30 16.28 10.39 79.95
C ASN A 30 15.22 9.48 79.30
N HIS A 31 14.10 10.05 78.88
CA HIS A 31 13.00 9.34 78.24
C HIS A 31 13.09 9.44 76.73
N ALA A 32 12.72 8.34 76.05
CA ALA A 32 12.85 8.27 74.61
C ALA A 32 11.96 9.32 73.89
N PRO A 33 12.51 10.02 72.88
CA PRO A 33 11.80 11.02 72.12
C PRO A 33 10.84 10.35 71.13
N ILE A 34 9.87 11.11 70.65
CA ILE A 34 8.80 10.64 69.77
C ILE A 34 8.86 11.46 68.47
N GLY A 35 9.28 10.82 67.39
CA GLY A 35 9.13 11.31 66.02
C GLY A 35 7.77 10.95 65.44
N THR A 36 7.43 11.55 64.29
CA THR A 36 6.12 11.34 63.63
C THR A 36 6.30 10.77 62.22
N ALA A 37 5.51 9.76 61.85
CA ALA A 37 5.51 9.25 60.47
C ALA A 37 4.84 10.27 59.54
N VAL A 38 5.45 10.51 58.37
CA VAL A 38 5.11 11.65 57.50
C VAL A 38 4.96 11.23 56.04
N THR A 39 4.12 11.96 55.30
CA THR A 39 4.13 11.98 53.83
C THR A 39 4.51 13.39 53.38
N LEU A 40 5.69 13.52 52.80
CA LEU A 40 6.18 14.77 52.21
C LEU A 40 5.81 14.78 50.72
N THR A 41 5.26 15.90 50.26
CA THR A 41 5.03 16.15 48.83
C THR A 41 6.26 16.83 48.24
N ILE A 42 7.00 16.13 47.38
CA ILE A 42 8.26 16.58 46.79
C ILE A 42 8.10 16.94 45.30
N PRO A 43 8.91 17.86 44.73
CA PRO A 43 8.86 18.13 43.29
C PRO A 43 9.38 16.92 42.50
N GLN A 44 8.71 16.57 41.39
CA GLN A 44 9.09 15.43 40.56
C GLN A 44 10.49 15.63 39.95
N GLY A 45 11.34 14.58 40.01
CA GLY A 45 12.68 14.57 39.41
C GLY A 45 13.72 15.51 40.04
N GLN A 46 13.39 16.27 41.08
CA GLN A 46 14.31 17.23 41.73
C GLN A 46 14.74 16.75 43.12
N PRO A 47 15.95 17.13 43.59
CA PRO A 47 16.36 16.87 44.96
C PRO A 47 15.47 17.61 45.98
N TYR A 48 15.17 16.94 47.10
CA TYR A 48 14.45 17.53 48.24
C TYR A 48 15.38 17.64 49.45
N THR A 49 15.49 18.84 50.01
CA THR A 49 16.25 19.10 51.25
C THR A 49 15.35 18.81 52.44
N LEU A 50 15.74 17.84 53.28
CA LEU A 50 15.00 17.49 54.49
C LEU A 50 15.26 18.51 55.60
N ALA A 51 14.19 19.05 56.19
CA ALA A 51 14.23 19.99 57.30
C ALA A 51 13.98 19.30 58.64
N THR A 52 14.36 19.94 59.76
CA THR A 52 14.12 19.38 61.10
C THR A 52 12.63 19.17 61.42
N ALA A 53 11.75 19.96 60.81
CA ALA A 53 10.30 19.81 60.95
C ALA A 53 9.76 18.50 60.34
N ASP A 54 10.40 17.95 59.30
CA ASP A 54 9.92 16.79 58.55
C ASP A 54 9.90 15.50 59.38
N PHE A 55 10.63 15.46 60.50
CA PHE A 55 10.74 14.30 61.38
C PHE A 55 9.76 14.33 62.57
N GLY A 56 9.09 15.46 62.79
CA GLY A 56 8.05 15.61 63.82
C GLY A 56 8.50 15.26 65.23
N PHE A 57 9.69 15.72 65.64
CA PHE A 57 10.27 15.49 66.98
C PHE A 57 9.43 16.12 68.10
N THR A 58 9.18 15.34 69.15
CA THR A 58 8.71 15.79 70.46
C THR A 58 9.38 14.97 71.56
N ASP A 59 9.64 15.58 72.70
CA ASP A 59 9.91 14.88 73.96
C ASP A 59 8.90 15.39 75.01
N PRO A 60 7.83 14.62 75.31
CA PRO A 60 6.81 15.01 76.28
C PRO A 60 7.04 14.42 77.68
N ASN A 61 8.10 13.61 77.87
CA ASN A 61 8.26 12.79 79.07
C ASN A 61 9.28 13.37 80.05
N ASP A 62 10.28 14.13 79.56
CA ASP A 62 11.21 14.86 80.43
C ASP A 62 10.78 16.31 80.73
N MET A 63 11.28 16.84 81.85
CA MET A 63 10.95 18.16 82.36
C MET A 63 12.20 18.88 82.90
N PRO A 64 12.80 19.82 82.15
CA PRO A 64 12.42 20.26 80.80
C PRO A 64 12.63 19.16 79.74
N ALA A 65 11.84 19.22 78.67
CA ALA A 65 12.02 18.38 77.50
C ALA A 65 13.41 18.57 76.87
N ASN A 66 13.99 17.47 76.38
CA ASN A 66 15.26 17.48 75.69
C ASN A 66 15.13 18.03 74.25
N ASN A 67 16.23 18.55 73.72
CA ASN A 67 16.29 19.10 72.37
C ASN A 67 16.60 18.01 71.34
N PHE A 68 16.04 18.18 70.15
CA PHE A 68 16.33 17.37 68.98
C PHE A 68 17.82 17.43 68.63
N SER A 69 18.47 16.27 68.55
CA SER A 69 19.93 16.11 68.43
C SER A 69 20.36 15.48 67.11
N ALA A 70 19.69 14.41 66.69
CA ALA A 70 19.99 13.69 65.45
C ALA A 70 18.78 12.92 64.89
N VAL A 71 18.87 12.52 63.62
CA VAL A 71 17.97 11.56 62.97
C VAL A 71 18.76 10.32 62.56
N ARG A 72 18.39 9.16 63.07
CA ARG A 72 18.96 7.87 62.70
C ARG A 72 18.16 7.24 61.58
N ILE A 73 18.77 7.08 60.41
CA ILE A 73 18.12 6.48 59.23
C ILE A 73 18.16 4.95 59.35
N THR A 74 17.02 4.30 59.64
CA THR A 74 16.93 2.86 59.89
C THR A 74 16.75 2.02 58.63
N THR A 75 16.18 2.58 57.56
CA THR A 75 16.25 2.01 56.20
C THR A 75 16.49 3.13 55.19
N LEU A 76 17.23 2.82 54.12
CA LEU A 76 17.43 3.74 53.00
C LEU A 76 16.13 3.92 52.17
N PRO A 77 16.03 4.98 51.34
CA PRO A 77 14.95 5.12 50.37
C PRO A 77 14.81 3.90 49.46
N THR A 78 13.58 3.48 49.17
CA THR A 78 13.28 2.41 48.19
C THR A 78 13.60 2.78 46.74
N ALA A 79 13.73 4.08 46.45
CA ALA A 79 14.09 4.65 45.15
C ALA A 79 14.85 5.96 45.36
N GLY A 80 15.79 6.29 44.48
CA GLY A 80 16.73 7.40 44.68
C GLY A 80 17.78 7.11 45.78
N PHE A 81 18.43 8.16 46.28
CA PHE A 81 19.46 8.11 47.32
C PHE A 81 19.37 9.29 48.29
N LEU A 82 19.99 9.15 49.46
CA LEU A 82 20.03 10.16 50.52
C LEU A 82 21.48 10.53 50.81
N ASN A 83 21.82 11.82 50.73
CA ASN A 83 23.16 12.34 51.00
C ASN A 83 23.14 13.26 52.23
N ASN A 84 24.18 13.20 53.07
CA ASN A 84 24.48 14.22 54.06
C ASN A 84 25.79 14.93 53.67
N ASN A 85 25.76 16.25 53.51
CA ASN A 85 26.91 17.07 53.13
C ASN A 85 27.62 16.53 51.87
N GLY A 86 26.81 16.17 50.86
CA GLY A 86 27.28 15.58 49.59
C GLY A 86 27.68 14.10 49.65
N MET A 87 27.81 13.49 50.83
CA MET A 87 28.22 12.09 51.00
C MET A 87 27.00 11.15 51.19
N PRO A 88 26.95 9.97 50.55
CA PRO A 88 25.85 9.02 50.73
C PRO A 88 25.66 8.56 52.19
N VAL A 89 24.42 8.60 52.68
CA VAL A 89 24.04 8.14 54.02
C VAL A 89 23.88 6.62 54.01
N GLY A 90 24.55 5.94 54.94
CA GLY A 90 24.42 4.49 55.14
C GLY A 90 23.26 4.12 56.06
N MET A 91 22.74 2.89 55.92
CA MET A 91 21.74 2.34 56.85
C MET A 91 22.28 2.31 58.30
N GLY A 92 21.50 2.79 59.26
CA GLY A 92 21.85 2.89 60.67
C GLY A 92 22.58 4.17 61.08
N THR A 93 22.92 5.05 60.12
CA THR A 93 23.64 6.31 60.36
C THR A 93 22.76 7.34 61.05
N SER A 94 23.31 8.03 62.07
CA SER A 94 22.72 9.23 62.66
C SER A 94 23.25 10.49 61.95
N VAL A 95 22.33 11.28 61.40
CA VAL A 95 22.59 12.61 60.82
C VAL A 95 22.31 13.67 61.87
N SER A 96 23.23 14.62 62.08
CA SER A 96 23.08 15.62 63.14
C SER A 96 21.99 16.65 62.81
N VAL A 97 21.30 17.18 63.83
CA VAL A 97 20.36 18.29 63.65
C VAL A 97 21.07 19.56 63.16
N ALA A 98 22.37 19.70 63.43
CA ALA A 98 23.20 20.77 62.85
C ALA A 98 23.34 20.64 61.32
N ASP A 99 23.56 19.44 60.79
CA ASP A 99 23.59 19.18 59.34
C ASP A 99 22.23 19.41 58.70
N ILE A 100 21.15 18.92 59.32
CA ILE A 100 19.78 19.09 58.83
C ILE A 100 19.42 20.59 58.78
N ALA A 101 19.73 21.35 59.84
CA ALA A 101 19.53 22.80 59.88
C ALA A 101 20.46 23.59 58.93
N ALA A 102 21.58 23.00 58.52
CA ALA A 102 22.48 23.54 57.49
C ALA A 102 22.07 23.14 56.05
N ASN A 103 20.91 22.50 55.86
CA ASN A 103 20.42 21.99 54.58
C ASN A 103 21.34 20.92 53.94
N HIS A 104 22.17 20.23 54.74
CA HIS A 104 23.11 19.23 54.25
C HIS A 104 22.44 17.87 53.92
N LEU A 105 21.28 17.58 54.51
CA LEU A 105 20.56 16.31 54.31
C LEU A 105 19.61 16.40 53.11
N VAL A 106 20.02 15.84 51.99
CA VAL A 106 19.32 15.95 50.70
C VAL A 106 18.94 14.58 50.15
N TYR A 107 17.65 14.36 49.96
CA TYR A 107 17.13 13.26 49.15
C TYR A 107 17.26 13.62 47.66
N SER A 108 17.70 12.67 46.83
CA SER A 108 17.74 12.79 45.38
C SER A 108 16.96 11.62 44.75
N PRO A 109 15.95 11.85 43.91
CA PRO A 109 15.25 10.78 43.21
C PRO A 109 16.16 10.10 42.17
N ASP A 110 15.71 8.97 41.64
CA ASP A 110 16.32 8.39 40.44
C ASP A 110 15.94 9.17 39.16
N LEU A 111 16.59 8.83 38.04
CA LEU A 111 16.43 9.52 36.75
C LEU A 111 15.05 9.38 36.11
N MET A 112 14.15 8.55 36.65
CA MET A 112 12.78 8.43 36.14
C MET A 112 11.75 9.08 37.07
N GLY A 113 12.03 9.23 38.37
CA GLY A 113 11.24 10.05 39.31
C GLY A 113 9.78 9.60 39.51
N ASN A 114 9.41 8.44 39.00
CA ASN A 114 8.03 7.99 38.81
C ASN A 114 7.60 6.99 39.89
N GLY A 115 7.40 7.49 41.11
CA GLY A 115 6.85 6.73 42.22
C GLY A 115 7.18 7.34 43.57
N SER A 116 6.45 6.93 44.62
CA SER A 116 6.80 7.32 45.99
C SER A 116 7.99 6.52 46.51
N ALA A 117 8.98 7.18 47.09
CA ALA A 117 10.07 6.53 47.81
C ALA A 117 9.72 6.43 49.31
N TYR A 118 10.12 5.33 49.95
CA TYR A 118 9.88 5.10 51.37
C TYR A 118 11.21 4.91 52.09
N LEU A 119 11.41 5.60 53.21
CA LEU A 119 12.51 5.36 54.15
C LEU A 119 11.96 5.26 55.57
N THR A 120 12.77 4.76 56.51
CA THR A 120 12.42 4.75 57.94
C THR A 120 13.50 5.41 58.78
N PHE A 121 13.10 6.05 59.86
CA PHE A 121 13.98 6.79 60.76
C PHE A 121 13.57 6.67 62.23
N GLN A 122 14.51 6.93 63.13
CA GLN A 122 14.28 7.18 64.55
C GLN A 122 14.84 8.58 64.87
N VAL A 123 14.12 9.40 65.63
CA VAL A 123 14.67 10.66 66.13
C VAL A 123 15.49 10.42 67.40
N GLN A 124 16.44 11.31 67.68
CA GLN A 124 17.29 11.28 68.87
C GLN A 124 17.36 12.64 69.55
N ASP A 125 17.43 12.65 70.88
CA ASP A 125 17.52 13.85 71.72
C ASP A 125 18.94 14.07 72.30
N ASN A 126 19.08 15.05 73.20
CA ASN A 126 20.37 15.45 73.80
C ASN A 126 20.54 15.09 75.29
N GLY A 127 19.62 14.36 75.92
CA GLY A 127 19.70 13.91 77.32
C GLY A 127 20.55 12.65 77.50
N GLY A 128 20.63 11.81 76.46
CA GLY A 128 21.58 10.69 76.38
C GLY A 128 21.14 9.40 77.08
N THR A 129 22.08 8.46 77.24
CA THR A 129 21.81 7.07 77.69
C THR A 129 22.43 6.72 79.05
N ALA A 130 22.78 7.72 79.86
CA ALA A 130 23.29 7.50 81.22
C ALA A 130 22.19 7.01 82.16
N ASP A 131 22.57 6.25 83.20
CA ASP A 131 21.71 5.85 84.33
C ASP A 131 20.38 5.16 83.96
N GLY A 132 20.33 4.52 82.78
CA GLY A 132 19.16 3.83 82.25
C GLY A 132 18.32 4.64 81.26
N GLY A 133 18.74 5.86 80.92
CA GLY A 133 18.08 6.71 79.94
C GLY A 133 18.13 6.16 78.51
N VAL A 134 17.20 6.62 77.68
CA VAL A 134 17.06 6.23 76.28
C VAL A 134 16.94 7.50 75.44
N ASP A 135 17.91 7.75 74.56
CA ASP A 135 18.01 8.97 73.75
C ASP A 135 17.40 8.87 72.35
N THR A 136 16.74 7.74 72.04
CA THR A 136 16.40 7.33 70.68
C THR A 136 14.99 6.74 70.64
N ASP A 137 14.16 7.23 69.74
CA ASP A 137 12.78 6.79 69.54
C ASP A 137 12.69 5.25 69.36
N PRO A 138 11.97 4.51 70.22
CA PRO A 138 11.98 3.05 70.23
C PRO A 138 11.25 2.43 69.02
N SER A 139 10.56 3.22 68.20
CA SER A 139 9.80 2.73 67.04
C SER A 139 10.13 3.53 65.79
N ALA A 140 10.79 2.90 64.82
CA ALA A 140 11.10 3.53 63.54
C ALA A 140 9.82 4.06 62.85
N LYS A 141 9.86 5.32 62.43
CA LYS A 141 8.78 6.03 61.73
C LYS A 141 9.03 6.00 60.22
N THR A 142 7.97 5.83 59.44
CA THR A 142 8.05 5.88 57.98
C THR A 142 8.00 7.33 57.50
N MET A 143 8.89 7.66 56.57
CA MET A 143 8.81 8.87 55.74
C MET A 143 8.50 8.43 54.32
N THR A 144 7.35 8.87 53.82
CA THR A 144 6.95 8.71 52.42
C THR A 144 7.29 9.98 51.66
N LEU A 145 8.14 9.86 50.64
CA LEU A 145 8.51 10.93 49.71
C LEU A 145 7.66 10.75 48.46
N GLN A 146 6.54 11.48 48.37
CA GLN A 146 5.56 11.37 47.29
C GLN A 146 5.75 12.51 46.28
N PRO A 147 5.96 12.22 44.98
CA PRO A 147 5.99 13.24 43.93
C PRO A 147 4.67 14.06 43.88
N SER A 148 4.79 15.36 43.67
CA SER A 148 3.67 16.30 43.54
C SER A 148 2.85 16.01 42.28
N SER A 149 1.65 15.45 42.44
CA SER A 149 0.73 15.14 41.35
C SER A 149 0.05 16.40 40.77
N GLY A 150 0.79 17.14 39.95
CA GLY A 150 0.33 18.34 39.21
C GLY A 150 0.48 19.65 39.98
N GLY A 151 1.05 20.67 39.33
CA GLY A 151 1.11 22.04 39.87
C GLY A 151 2.27 22.88 39.35
N GLY A 152 3.43 22.27 39.10
CA GLY A 152 4.42 22.83 38.18
C GLY A 152 3.96 22.62 36.74
N SER A 153 4.36 23.51 35.83
CA SER A 153 4.39 23.15 34.42
C SER A 153 5.41 22.01 34.24
N SER A 154 4.96 20.87 33.73
CA SER A 154 5.81 20.15 32.78
C SER A 154 6.14 21.16 31.68
N VAL A 155 7.44 21.42 31.45
CA VAL A 155 7.87 22.18 30.28
C VAL A 155 7.80 21.21 29.12
N ASN A 156 6.61 21.13 28.52
CA ASN A 156 6.25 20.15 27.49
C ASN A 156 7.35 20.02 26.44
N HIS A 157 8.03 18.88 26.44
CA HIS A 157 9.13 18.59 25.54
C HIS A 157 8.55 18.11 24.21
N ALA A 158 8.49 19.01 23.22
CA ALA A 158 7.93 18.68 21.92
C ALA A 158 8.55 17.39 21.32
N PRO A 159 7.75 16.48 20.75
CA PRO A 159 8.18 15.16 20.34
C PRO A 159 9.23 15.20 19.23
N THR A 160 9.96 14.10 19.09
CA THR A 160 11.06 13.96 18.14
C THR A 160 10.85 12.77 17.23
N ILE A 161 11.43 12.83 16.03
CA ILE A 161 11.53 11.70 15.09
C ILE A 161 12.97 11.58 14.61
N GLY A 162 13.51 10.37 14.61
CA GLY A 162 14.92 10.14 14.24
C GLY A 162 15.18 10.21 12.74
N SER A 163 14.23 9.75 11.92
CA SER A 163 14.28 9.92 10.46
C SER A 163 12.92 9.71 9.81
N VAL A 164 12.80 10.17 8.56
CA VAL A 164 11.75 9.78 7.62
C VAL A 164 12.44 9.07 6.45
N MET A 165 11.87 7.95 6.00
CA MET A 165 12.31 7.24 4.79
C MET A 165 11.18 7.20 3.76
N LEU A 166 11.54 7.10 2.48
CA LEU A 166 10.63 6.77 1.40
C LEU A 166 10.83 5.30 1.01
N ASP A 167 9.74 4.62 0.61
CA ASP A 167 9.75 3.22 0.19
C ASP A 167 10.47 2.96 -1.14
N THR A 168 10.65 3.98 -1.97
CA THR A 168 11.43 3.93 -3.22
C THR A 168 12.39 5.11 -3.36
N SER A 169 13.56 4.85 -3.93
CA SER A 169 14.59 5.83 -4.29
C SER A 169 14.54 6.25 -5.77
N VAL A 170 13.68 5.61 -6.57
CA VAL A 170 13.52 5.84 -8.03
C VAL A 170 12.05 5.62 -8.46
N PRO A 171 11.07 6.38 -7.93
CA PRO A 171 9.69 6.31 -8.38
C PRO A 171 9.55 6.77 -9.84
N LYS A 172 8.51 6.31 -10.51
CA LYS A 172 8.11 6.69 -11.87
C LYS A 172 6.76 7.42 -11.87
N THR A 173 6.36 7.98 -13.01
CA THR A 173 5.02 8.58 -13.13
C THR A 173 3.95 7.50 -12.92
N ASN A 174 2.88 7.84 -12.20
CA ASN A 174 1.85 6.92 -11.69
C ASN A 174 2.25 5.95 -10.56
N ASP A 175 3.50 5.97 -10.05
CA ASP A 175 3.84 5.20 -8.84
C ASP A 175 3.12 5.75 -7.58
N ARG A 176 3.14 4.96 -6.51
CA ARG A 176 2.76 5.38 -5.16
C ARG A 176 4.01 5.44 -4.28
N VAL A 177 4.28 6.61 -3.69
CA VAL A 177 5.42 6.85 -2.81
C VAL A 177 4.94 6.92 -1.36
N THR A 178 5.47 6.06 -0.49
CA THR A 178 5.11 5.99 0.94
C THR A 178 6.22 6.53 1.81
N ALA A 179 5.86 7.46 2.69
CA ALA A 179 6.73 7.93 3.77
C ALA A 179 6.57 7.02 5.00
N GLN A 180 7.68 6.68 5.65
CA GLN A 180 7.71 5.99 6.94
C GLN A 180 8.52 6.80 7.96
N VAL A 181 7.90 7.06 9.12
CA VAL A 181 8.54 7.66 10.29
C VAL A 181 9.26 6.59 11.09
N LEU A 182 10.52 6.85 11.46
CA LEU A 182 11.34 5.98 12.30
C LEU A 182 11.80 6.70 13.56
N ASN A 183 11.89 5.94 14.66
CA ASN A 183 12.33 6.42 15.98
C ASN A 183 11.57 7.66 16.46
N ALA A 184 10.23 7.62 16.40
CA ALA A 184 9.39 8.62 17.04
C ALA A 184 9.40 8.44 18.56
N GLN A 185 9.72 9.49 19.31
CA GLN A 185 9.77 9.48 20.78
C GLN A 185 9.34 10.84 21.34
N ASP A 186 8.57 10.78 22.42
CA ASP A 186 8.16 11.93 23.23
C ASP A 186 8.85 11.82 24.62
N PRO A 187 9.55 12.87 25.11
CA PRO A 187 10.27 12.79 26.39
C PRO A 187 9.39 12.78 27.63
N ASP A 188 8.18 13.36 27.57
CA ASP A 188 7.22 13.36 28.67
C ASP A 188 6.28 12.12 28.60
N GLY A 189 6.22 11.48 27.42
CA GLY A 189 5.51 10.22 27.15
C GLY A 189 4.15 10.42 26.46
N ASP A 190 3.88 11.61 25.93
CA ASP A 190 2.57 11.97 25.40
C ASP A 190 2.25 11.36 24.01
N PRO A 191 0.96 11.21 23.65
CA PRO A 191 0.55 10.56 22.40
C PRO A 191 0.90 11.39 21.14
N ILE A 192 1.93 10.97 20.41
CA ILE A 192 2.39 11.64 19.20
C ILE A 192 1.40 11.47 18.03
N THR A 193 1.07 12.57 17.38
CA THR A 193 0.41 12.64 16.07
C THR A 193 1.40 13.18 15.03
N PHE A 194 1.34 12.71 13.79
CA PHE A 194 2.23 13.13 12.71
C PHE A 194 1.50 13.96 11.67
N GLN A 195 2.02 15.15 11.36
CA GLN A 195 1.60 15.93 10.20
C GLN A 195 2.57 15.69 9.04
N PHE A 196 2.09 15.02 7.99
CA PHE A 196 2.80 14.81 6.73
C PHE A 196 2.43 15.93 5.75
N VAL A 197 3.41 16.72 5.33
CA VAL A 197 3.28 17.74 4.29
C VAL A 197 3.99 17.25 3.04
N TRP A 198 3.23 16.88 2.02
CA TRP A 198 3.74 16.45 0.72
C TRP A 198 3.82 17.62 -0.24
N SER A 199 4.92 17.69 -0.97
CA SER A 199 5.22 18.77 -1.92
C SER A 199 5.90 18.25 -3.18
N VAL A 200 5.69 18.97 -4.28
CA VAL A 200 6.23 18.71 -5.62
C VAL A 200 6.95 19.97 -6.06
N ASN A 201 8.26 19.88 -6.33
CA ASN A 201 9.11 21.03 -6.63
C ASN A 201 9.00 22.18 -5.60
N GLY A 202 8.79 21.83 -4.32
CA GLY A 202 8.60 22.77 -3.22
C GLY A 202 7.20 23.39 -3.09
N GLN A 203 6.25 23.09 -3.98
CA GLN A 203 4.84 23.46 -3.82
C GLN A 203 4.08 22.38 -3.05
N VAL A 204 3.38 22.75 -1.98
CA VAL A 204 2.61 21.79 -1.17
C VAL A 204 1.38 21.29 -1.96
N VAL A 205 1.30 19.98 -2.17
CA VAL A 205 0.19 19.32 -2.86
C VAL A 205 -0.79 18.63 -1.91
N ARG A 206 -0.32 18.19 -0.73
CA ARG A 206 -1.18 17.58 0.29
C ARG A 206 -0.66 17.81 1.70
N THR A 207 -1.58 17.91 2.66
CA THR A 207 -1.25 17.82 4.09
C THR A 207 -2.18 16.82 4.76
N THR A 208 -1.60 15.85 5.46
CA THR A 208 -2.29 14.79 6.21
C THR A 208 -1.89 14.92 7.68
N THR A 209 -2.83 14.72 8.62
CA THR A 209 -2.50 14.58 10.05
C THR A 209 -3.09 13.29 10.59
N THR A 210 -2.27 12.42 11.17
CA THR A 210 -2.62 11.04 11.54
C THR A 210 -1.74 10.51 12.67
N THR A 211 -2.23 9.54 13.44
CA THR A 211 -1.42 8.79 14.43
C THR A 211 -0.63 7.63 13.81
N ASN A 212 -0.85 7.33 12.52
CA ASN A 212 -0.07 6.34 11.79
C ASN A 212 1.36 6.86 11.53
N THR A 213 2.36 5.99 11.67
CA THR A 213 3.75 6.28 11.29
C THR A 213 4.01 6.24 9.78
N THR A 214 2.97 6.11 8.96
CA THR A 214 3.05 6.09 7.49
C THR A 214 1.93 6.88 6.81
N ASP A 215 2.25 7.45 5.65
CA ASP A 215 1.33 8.08 4.70
C ASP A 215 1.88 7.90 3.27
N SER A 216 1.06 7.94 2.22
CA SER A 216 1.54 7.80 0.82
C SER A 216 0.97 8.85 -0.13
N LEU A 217 1.82 9.43 -0.97
CA LEU A 217 1.41 10.19 -2.16
C LEU A 217 1.17 9.22 -3.33
N ASP A 218 0.12 9.48 -4.11
CA ASP A 218 -0.24 8.75 -5.32
C ASP A 218 0.07 9.65 -6.52
N LEU A 219 1.09 9.30 -7.31
CA LEU A 219 1.56 10.11 -8.44
C LEU A 219 0.65 10.00 -9.67
N SER A 220 -0.34 9.11 -9.68
CA SER A 220 -1.32 9.02 -10.78
C SER A 220 -2.36 10.14 -10.76
N GLN A 221 -2.43 10.91 -9.67
CA GLN A 221 -3.34 12.06 -9.56
C GLN A 221 -2.72 13.31 -10.22
N PRO A 222 -3.48 14.07 -11.04
CA PRO A 222 -2.97 15.26 -11.71
C PRO A 222 -2.32 16.27 -10.75
N GLY A 223 -1.03 16.55 -10.98
CA GLY A 223 -0.25 17.50 -10.17
C GLY A 223 0.51 16.91 -8.98
N ASN A 224 0.38 15.62 -8.68
CA ASN A 224 1.18 14.97 -7.62
C ASN A 224 2.61 14.61 -8.04
N GLY A 225 2.94 14.67 -9.33
CA GLY A 225 4.31 14.67 -9.85
C GLY A 225 4.53 13.66 -10.99
N ASN A 226 5.31 14.05 -11.99
CA ASN A 226 5.71 13.24 -13.14
C ASN A 226 7.25 13.24 -13.27
N LYS A 227 7.80 12.49 -14.24
CA LYS A 227 9.21 12.51 -14.66
C LYS A 227 9.90 13.87 -14.46
N GLY A 228 10.99 13.86 -13.69
CA GLY A 228 11.81 15.04 -13.41
C GLY A 228 11.36 15.87 -12.20
N ASP A 229 10.13 15.70 -11.72
CA ASP A 229 9.64 16.40 -10.52
C ASP A 229 10.34 15.88 -9.24
N MET A 230 10.62 16.79 -8.32
CA MET A 230 11.16 16.46 -6.99
C MET A 230 10.01 16.33 -5.99
N ILE A 231 9.67 15.09 -5.63
CA ILE A 231 8.74 14.76 -4.55
C ILE A 231 9.46 14.94 -3.22
N SER A 232 8.88 15.72 -2.31
CA SER A 232 9.42 15.94 -0.96
C SER A 232 8.32 15.85 0.09
N VAL A 233 8.54 15.04 1.11
CA VAL A 233 7.68 14.96 2.30
C VAL A 233 8.41 15.61 3.48
N SER A 234 7.71 16.46 4.22
CA SER A 234 8.16 16.97 5.51
C SER A 234 7.20 16.45 6.58
N VAL A 235 7.72 15.82 7.63
CA VAL A 235 6.91 15.26 8.72
C VAL A 235 7.21 16.00 10.01
N THR A 236 6.18 16.56 10.62
CA THR A 236 6.23 17.20 11.94
C THR A 236 5.53 16.31 12.97
N PRO A 237 6.21 15.84 14.01
CA PRO A 237 5.56 15.20 15.15
C PRO A 237 4.91 16.27 16.05
N ILE A 238 3.74 15.98 16.60
CA ILE A 238 2.86 16.93 17.31
C ILE A 238 2.26 16.22 18.52
N ASP A 239 2.33 16.86 19.69
CA ASP A 239 1.68 16.43 20.92
C ASP A 239 0.43 17.31 21.22
N ALA A 240 -0.11 17.27 22.44
CA ALA A 240 -1.32 18.04 22.79
C ALA A 240 -1.07 19.55 23.01
N ALA A 241 0.19 19.98 23.20
CA ALA A 241 0.59 21.32 23.57
C ALA A 241 1.74 21.91 22.71
N ALA A 242 2.56 21.10 22.04
CA ALA A 242 3.64 21.55 21.19
C ALA A 242 3.79 20.77 19.86
N SER A 243 4.78 21.15 19.06
CA SER A 243 5.14 20.54 17.79
C SER A 243 6.65 20.49 17.66
N GLY A 244 7.18 19.32 17.28
CA GLY A 244 8.60 19.06 17.20
C GLY A 244 9.27 19.66 15.97
N ALA A 245 10.58 19.42 15.85
CA ALA A 245 11.31 19.74 14.63
C ALA A 245 10.85 18.84 13.48
N ALA A 246 10.53 19.46 12.33
CA ALA A 246 10.16 18.72 11.14
C ALA A 246 11.37 18.03 10.50
N VAL A 247 11.23 16.76 10.12
CA VAL A 247 12.24 16.01 9.36
C VAL A 247 11.70 15.70 7.97
N ALA A 248 12.53 15.84 6.95
CA ALA A 248 12.12 15.70 5.55
C ALA A 248 12.88 14.58 4.83
N ALA A 249 12.21 14.00 3.82
CA ALA A 249 12.78 13.07 2.86
C ALA A 249 12.31 13.46 1.45
N SER A 250 13.14 13.21 0.43
CA SER A 250 12.87 13.66 -0.94
C SER A 250 13.48 12.73 -1.99
N VAL A 251 12.83 12.64 -3.15
CA VAL A 251 13.25 11.84 -4.29
C VAL A 251 12.80 12.50 -5.61
N THR A 252 13.52 12.28 -6.70
CA THR A 252 13.13 12.76 -8.04
C THR A 252 12.44 11.62 -8.80
N VAL A 253 11.35 11.92 -9.50
CA VAL A 253 10.66 10.95 -10.37
C VAL A 253 11.53 10.65 -11.59
N ALA A 254 11.83 9.37 -11.81
CA ALA A 254 12.63 8.84 -12.90
C ALA A 254 11.78 8.54 -14.15
N ASN A 255 12.46 8.33 -15.28
CA ASN A 255 11.84 7.98 -16.56
C ASN A 255 11.11 6.63 -16.47
N SER A 256 9.87 6.60 -16.91
CA SER A 256 9.10 5.41 -17.24
C SER A 256 9.54 4.90 -18.62
N PRO A 257 9.66 3.59 -18.87
CA PRO A 257 9.75 3.11 -20.24
C PRO A 257 8.37 3.21 -20.90
N PRO A 258 8.29 3.43 -22.23
CA PRO A 258 7.06 3.19 -22.97
C PRO A 258 6.62 1.74 -22.84
N VAL A 259 5.34 1.47 -23.04
CA VAL A 259 4.75 0.13 -22.97
C VAL A 259 3.86 -0.10 -24.17
N PHE A 260 4.04 -1.20 -24.89
CA PHE A 260 3.12 -1.59 -25.97
C PHE A 260 1.69 -1.79 -25.45
N ASP A 261 0.72 -1.13 -26.08
CA ASP A 261 -0.68 -1.27 -25.69
C ASP A 261 -1.21 -2.68 -25.99
N PRO A 262 -2.13 -3.23 -25.19
CA PRO A 262 -2.74 -4.54 -25.42
C PRO A 262 -3.81 -4.50 -26.54
N ILE A 263 -3.43 -4.05 -27.74
CA ILE A 263 -4.33 -3.91 -28.90
C ILE A 263 -4.36 -5.18 -29.76
N THR A 264 -5.55 -5.74 -29.91
CA THR A 264 -5.90 -6.72 -30.93
C THR A 264 -6.10 -6.04 -32.28
N PHE A 265 -5.10 -6.10 -33.16
CA PHE A 265 -5.20 -5.54 -34.53
C PHE A 265 -6.09 -6.36 -35.46
N THR A 266 -7.41 -6.27 -35.29
CA THR A 266 -8.41 -6.74 -36.26
C THR A 266 -8.57 -5.79 -37.45
N SER A 267 -7.44 -5.37 -38.04
CA SER A 267 -7.43 -4.70 -39.34
C SER A 267 -7.96 -5.67 -40.41
N PRO A 268 -9.10 -5.38 -41.07
CA PRO A 268 -9.52 -6.16 -42.21
C PRO A 268 -8.67 -5.76 -43.42
N ALA A 269 -7.52 -6.42 -43.57
CA ALA A 269 -6.78 -6.43 -44.82
C ALA A 269 -7.66 -7.12 -45.90
N ILE A 270 -8.50 -6.32 -46.56
CA ILE A 270 -9.28 -6.73 -47.72
C ILE A 270 -8.29 -6.80 -48.89
N ALA A 271 -7.74 -7.99 -49.11
CA ALA A 271 -7.25 -8.36 -50.43
C ALA A 271 -8.47 -8.67 -51.30
N ASP A 272 -8.61 -7.92 -52.39
CA ASP A 272 -9.62 -8.18 -53.43
C ASP A 272 -9.10 -9.33 -54.32
N ASP A 273 -9.96 -10.30 -54.64
CA ASP A 273 -9.58 -11.57 -55.30
C ASP A 273 -9.82 -11.53 -56.82
N ASP A 274 -9.72 -10.34 -57.42
CA ASP A 274 -9.96 -10.11 -58.86
C ASP A 274 -8.69 -10.37 -59.70
N VAL A 275 -7.89 -11.37 -59.29
CA VAL A 275 -6.58 -11.69 -59.90
C VAL A 275 -6.38 -13.21 -60.05
N PRO A 276 -6.10 -13.74 -61.26
CA PRO A 276 -6.00 -15.19 -61.50
C PRO A 276 -4.87 -15.93 -60.77
N ASP A 277 -5.04 -17.26 -60.66
CA ASP A 277 -4.05 -18.22 -60.12
C ASP A 277 -2.59 -17.87 -60.47
N GLY A 278 -1.81 -17.47 -59.47
CA GLY A 278 -0.36 -17.20 -59.59
C GLY A 278 0.11 -15.81 -59.16
N THR A 279 -0.77 -14.93 -58.66
CA THR A 279 -0.41 -13.57 -58.25
C THR A 279 -0.29 -13.34 -56.74
N SER A 280 0.35 -12.22 -56.39
CA SER A 280 0.75 -11.85 -55.04
C SER A 280 -0.40 -11.29 -54.18
N PHE A 281 -0.75 -11.97 -53.07
CA PHE A 281 -1.75 -11.51 -52.08
C PHE A 281 -1.35 -10.18 -51.41
N PHE A 282 -0.07 -10.05 -51.06
CA PHE A 282 0.53 -8.84 -50.50
C PHE A 282 1.19 -8.00 -51.59
N THR A 283 1.22 -6.67 -51.43
CA THR A 283 1.91 -5.73 -52.34
C THR A 283 2.91 -4.86 -51.55
N ASN A 284 4.01 -4.44 -52.18
CA ASN A 284 5.00 -3.57 -51.54
C ASN A 284 4.37 -2.22 -51.16
N GLY A 285 4.55 -1.77 -49.92
CA GLY A 285 3.91 -0.58 -49.38
C GLY A 285 2.53 -0.81 -48.76
N MET A 286 1.98 -2.03 -48.80
CA MET A 286 0.73 -2.37 -48.12
C MET A 286 0.90 -2.26 -46.59
N VAL A 287 0.04 -1.46 -45.94
CA VAL A 287 -0.03 -1.36 -44.48
C VAL A 287 -0.89 -2.51 -43.94
N LEU A 288 -0.36 -3.29 -42.99
CA LEU A 288 -1.07 -4.38 -42.33
C LEU A 288 -1.65 -3.95 -40.98
N GLY A 289 -0.88 -3.16 -40.21
CA GLY A 289 -1.25 -2.69 -38.88
C GLY A 289 -0.58 -1.37 -38.53
N GLN A 290 -0.96 -0.81 -37.38
CA GLN A 290 -0.50 0.49 -36.88
C GLN A 290 -0.25 0.33 -35.38
N LEU A 291 0.98 -0.03 -35.00
CA LEU A 291 1.38 -0.23 -33.61
C LEU A 291 0.97 0.98 -32.75
N HIS A 292 0.63 0.69 -31.49
CA HIS A 292 0.33 1.66 -30.45
C HIS A 292 1.09 1.25 -29.20
N ALA A 293 1.59 2.25 -28.49
CA ALA A 293 2.21 2.13 -27.20
C ALA A 293 1.88 3.42 -26.44
N THR A 294 1.72 3.30 -25.14
CA THR A 294 1.56 4.45 -24.26
C THR A 294 2.82 4.64 -23.44
N ASP A 295 3.07 5.88 -23.04
CA ASP A 295 4.10 6.21 -22.07
C ASP A 295 3.50 7.03 -20.94
N ALA A 296 3.94 6.76 -19.72
CA ALA A 296 3.44 7.39 -18.51
C ALA A 296 3.91 8.84 -18.36
N ASP A 297 5.06 9.18 -18.95
CA ASP A 297 5.68 10.51 -18.86
C ASP A 297 5.22 11.44 -20.00
N ASN A 298 4.54 10.87 -21.02
CA ASN A 298 4.09 11.48 -22.27
C ASN A 298 5.24 11.88 -23.22
N ASP A 299 6.35 11.14 -23.21
CA ASP A 299 7.47 11.37 -24.12
C ASP A 299 7.12 11.02 -25.59
N PRO A 300 7.79 11.64 -26.59
CA PRO A 300 7.53 11.36 -28.01
C PRO A 300 8.04 9.98 -28.44
N LEU A 301 7.11 9.09 -28.81
CA LEU A 301 7.45 7.69 -29.15
C LEU A 301 7.92 7.52 -30.60
N THR A 302 8.93 6.66 -30.78
CA THR A 302 9.43 6.20 -32.08
C THR A 302 9.40 4.67 -32.14
N TYR A 303 8.80 4.10 -33.19
CA TYR A 303 8.74 2.66 -33.40
C TYR A 303 9.89 2.13 -34.27
N THR A 304 10.32 0.90 -34.00
CA THR A 304 11.49 0.26 -34.64
C THR A 304 11.27 -1.24 -34.89
N THR A 305 12.20 -1.88 -35.61
CA THR A 305 12.33 -3.35 -35.72
C THR A 305 13.65 -3.82 -35.08
N PRO A 306 13.71 -4.06 -33.75
CA PRO A 306 14.93 -4.43 -33.05
C PRO A 306 15.58 -5.69 -33.62
N GLY A 307 16.90 -5.66 -33.78
CA GLY A 307 17.67 -6.82 -34.26
C GLY A 307 17.40 -7.26 -35.70
N SER A 308 16.56 -6.54 -36.46
CA SER A 308 16.33 -6.88 -37.87
C SER A 308 17.62 -6.70 -38.67
N PRO A 309 18.06 -7.71 -39.46
CA PRO A 309 19.12 -7.51 -40.44
C PRO A 309 18.66 -6.47 -41.48
N SER A 310 19.57 -5.96 -42.31
CA SER A 310 19.28 -4.81 -43.18
C SER A 310 18.00 -4.96 -44.02
N LEU A 311 17.41 -3.84 -44.46
CA LEU A 311 16.25 -3.78 -45.38
C LEU A 311 16.38 -4.60 -46.68
N ASN A 312 17.57 -5.13 -46.98
CA ASN A 312 17.86 -5.96 -48.14
C ASN A 312 17.90 -7.47 -47.83
N ASP A 313 17.63 -7.90 -46.59
CA ASP A 313 17.58 -9.32 -46.23
C ASP A 313 16.32 -9.97 -46.82
N PRO A 314 16.42 -11.04 -47.65
CA PRO A 314 15.27 -11.68 -48.26
C PRO A 314 14.30 -12.34 -47.27
N ALA A 315 14.66 -12.52 -46.00
CA ALA A 315 13.75 -13.00 -44.93
C ALA A 315 12.92 -11.88 -44.26
N ASN A 316 13.28 -10.61 -44.47
CA ASN A 316 12.52 -9.46 -43.97
C ASN A 316 11.39 -9.10 -44.94
N PHE A 317 10.20 -9.62 -44.67
CA PHE A 317 9.01 -9.37 -45.48
C PHE A 317 8.28 -8.10 -45.08
N LEU A 318 8.39 -7.72 -43.80
CA LEU A 318 7.71 -6.58 -43.18
C LEU A 318 8.75 -5.60 -42.62
N THR A 319 8.36 -4.34 -42.50
CA THR A 319 9.11 -3.29 -41.82
C THR A 319 8.17 -2.45 -40.94
N VAL A 320 8.71 -1.71 -39.98
CA VAL A 320 7.95 -0.78 -39.14
C VAL A 320 8.44 0.63 -39.42
N THR A 321 7.51 1.54 -39.76
CA THR A 321 7.80 2.97 -39.89
C THR A 321 7.92 3.63 -38.52
N SER A 322 8.60 4.78 -38.43
CA SER A 322 8.81 5.48 -37.15
C SER A 322 7.52 5.89 -36.44
N ASP A 323 6.42 6.07 -37.19
CA ASP A 323 5.06 6.32 -36.70
C ASP A 323 4.22 5.04 -36.48
N GLY A 324 4.85 3.86 -36.48
CA GLY A 324 4.27 2.59 -36.02
C GLY A 324 3.56 1.74 -37.07
N LYS A 325 3.51 2.13 -38.35
CA LYS A 325 2.86 1.31 -39.39
C LYS A 325 3.70 0.08 -39.70
N VAL A 326 3.08 -1.08 -39.64
CA VAL A 326 3.65 -2.35 -40.13
C VAL A 326 3.37 -2.44 -41.62
N VAL A 327 4.41 -2.38 -42.44
CA VAL A 327 4.33 -2.26 -43.90
C VAL A 327 5.00 -3.44 -44.58
N VAL A 328 4.42 -3.96 -45.65
CA VAL A 328 5.03 -4.98 -46.51
C VAL A 328 6.21 -4.38 -47.28
N ALA A 329 7.42 -4.84 -46.97
CA ALA A 329 8.67 -4.41 -47.61
C ALA A 329 9.04 -5.33 -48.79
N ASN A 330 8.80 -6.64 -48.65
CA ASN A 330 9.07 -7.65 -49.67
C ASN A 330 7.86 -8.58 -49.85
N ALA A 331 6.92 -8.12 -50.68
CA ALA A 331 5.74 -8.87 -51.08
C ALA A 331 6.07 -10.23 -51.72
N ALA A 332 7.03 -10.28 -52.64
CA ALA A 332 7.36 -11.53 -53.34
C ALA A 332 7.82 -12.63 -52.36
N GLY A 333 8.62 -12.26 -51.36
CA GLY A 333 9.00 -13.13 -50.25
C GLY A 333 7.81 -13.52 -49.37
N LEU A 334 6.99 -12.55 -48.95
CA LEU A 334 5.83 -12.78 -48.09
C LEU A 334 4.80 -13.73 -48.70
N ASN A 335 4.54 -13.58 -50.00
CA ASN A 335 3.64 -14.44 -50.77
C ASN A 335 4.25 -15.83 -51.03
N GLY A 336 5.57 -15.92 -51.16
CA GLY A 336 6.28 -17.21 -51.21
C GLY A 336 6.24 -17.96 -49.87
N TYR A 337 6.34 -17.25 -48.75
CA TYR A 337 6.22 -17.79 -47.40
C TYR A 337 4.80 -18.29 -47.10
N PHE A 338 3.79 -17.50 -47.48
CA PHE A 338 2.36 -17.81 -47.35
C PHE A 338 1.77 -18.41 -48.63
N ASN A 339 2.52 -19.31 -49.28
CA ASN A 339 2.09 -20.09 -50.44
C ASN A 339 0.72 -20.78 -50.18
N PRO A 340 -0.15 -21.01 -51.20
CA PRO A 340 -1.43 -21.72 -51.02
C PRO A 340 -1.33 -23.15 -50.45
N ASN A 341 -0.15 -23.76 -50.38
CA ASN A 341 0.10 -25.02 -49.68
C ASN A 341 0.51 -24.86 -48.20
N ALA A 342 0.58 -23.64 -47.67
CA ALA A 342 0.96 -23.36 -46.28
C ALA A 342 -0.08 -23.96 -45.31
N THR A 343 0.41 -24.67 -44.30
CA THR A 343 -0.43 -25.34 -43.30
C THR A 343 -1.21 -24.34 -42.44
N ASN A 344 -2.40 -24.73 -42.01
CA ASN A 344 -3.20 -23.96 -41.04
C ASN A 344 -2.37 -23.63 -39.80
N GLY A 345 -2.36 -22.37 -39.36
CA GLY A 345 -1.54 -21.90 -38.24
C GLY A 345 -0.09 -21.54 -38.60
N THR A 346 0.25 -21.42 -39.90
CA THR A 346 1.52 -20.82 -40.31
C THR A 346 1.57 -19.35 -39.84
N GLN A 347 2.62 -18.98 -39.12
CA GLN A 347 2.80 -17.68 -38.46
C GLN A 347 4.13 -17.05 -38.87
N TYR A 348 4.09 -15.82 -39.36
CA TYR A 348 5.27 -14.94 -39.45
C TYR A 348 5.35 -14.07 -38.20
N VAL A 349 6.55 -13.95 -37.63
CA VAL A 349 6.83 -13.18 -36.41
C VAL A 349 7.83 -12.08 -36.75
N LEU A 350 7.47 -10.83 -36.46
CA LEU A 350 8.33 -9.66 -36.64
C LEU A 350 8.66 -9.08 -35.25
N PRO A 351 9.92 -9.06 -34.81
CA PRO A 351 10.32 -8.30 -33.63
C PRO A 351 10.07 -6.80 -33.85
N VAL A 352 9.38 -6.18 -32.90
CA VAL A 352 9.01 -4.75 -32.92
C VAL A 352 9.43 -4.08 -31.63
N GLY A 353 9.79 -2.80 -31.71
CA GLY A 353 10.25 -2.01 -30.57
C GLY A 353 9.62 -0.64 -30.56
N VAL A 354 9.61 -0.02 -29.39
CA VAL A 354 9.21 1.37 -29.18
C VAL A 354 10.18 2.02 -28.20
N THR A 355 10.52 3.28 -28.44
CA THR A 355 11.43 4.06 -27.59
C THR A 355 10.94 5.49 -27.40
N ASP A 356 11.17 6.03 -26.21
CA ASP A 356 11.04 7.46 -25.88
C ASP A 356 12.30 8.29 -26.24
N GLY A 357 13.36 7.63 -26.74
CA GLY A 357 14.68 8.20 -27.01
C GLY A 357 15.72 7.98 -25.91
N THR A 358 15.33 7.38 -24.78
CA THR A 358 16.17 7.08 -23.61
C THR A 358 15.99 5.65 -23.07
N LEU A 359 14.77 5.12 -23.09
CA LEU A 359 14.41 3.73 -22.77
C LEU A 359 13.69 3.07 -23.95
N GLU A 360 13.63 1.73 -23.94
CA GLU A 360 13.01 0.92 -25.00
C GLU A 360 12.12 -0.19 -24.39
N ASP A 361 11.02 -0.50 -25.07
CA ASP A 361 10.23 -1.73 -24.88
C ASP A 361 10.18 -2.53 -26.19
N ALA A 362 10.06 -3.86 -26.09
CA ALA A 362 10.21 -4.79 -27.20
C ALA A 362 9.17 -5.91 -27.15
N SER A 363 8.48 -6.10 -28.27
CA SER A 363 7.41 -7.08 -28.45
C SER A 363 7.52 -7.77 -29.82
N ASN A 364 6.50 -8.54 -30.20
CA ASN A 364 6.43 -9.18 -31.51
C ASN A 364 5.09 -8.87 -32.18
N PHE A 365 5.13 -8.47 -33.45
CA PHE A 365 3.94 -8.47 -34.31
C PHE A 365 3.80 -9.86 -34.95
N THR A 366 2.59 -10.42 -34.97
CA THR A 366 2.35 -11.73 -35.62
C THR A 366 1.29 -11.68 -36.72
N LEU A 367 1.68 -12.18 -37.88
CA LEU A 367 0.80 -12.38 -39.03
C LEU A 367 0.51 -13.88 -39.16
N ASN A 368 -0.76 -14.25 -39.03
CA ASN A 368 -1.20 -15.64 -38.89
C ASN A 368 -2.14 -16.01 -40.04
N ILE A 369 -1.92 -17.17 -40.68
CA ILE A 369 -2.90 -17.73 -41.61
C ILE A 369 -3.74 -18.79 -40.92
N PHE A 370 -5.00 -18.43 -40.69
CA PHE A 370 -6.07 -19.36 -40.39
C PHE A 370 -6.74 -19.80 -41.69
N THR A 371 -6.61 -21.07 -42.05
CA THR A 371 -7.50 -21.70 -43.02
C THR A 371 -8.68 -22.28 -42.26
N ASP A 372 -9.87 -21.69 -42.39
CA ASP A 372 -11.12 -22.28 -41.89
C ASP A 372 -11.35 -23.64 -42.59
N TRP A 373 -10.87 -24.74 -41.99
CA TRP A 373 -10.84 -26.06 -42.62
C TRP A 373 -12.21 -26.75 -42.56
N ILE A 374 -13.16 -26.17 -43.26
CA ILE A 374 -14.41 -26.84 -43.63
C ILE A 374 -14.11 -27.75 -44.85
N PRO A 375 -14.53 -29.02 -44.86
CA PRO A 375 -14.32 -29.94 -45.98
C PRO A 375 -14.72 -29.36 -47.35
N GLN A 376 -14.06 -29.83 -48.41
CA GLN A 376 -14.06 -29.16 -49.71
C GLN A 376 -15.45 -29.03 -50.38
N ASN A 377 -16.42 -29.85 -49.98
CA ASN A 377 -17.72 -30.00 -50.62
C ASN A 377 -18.92 -29.54 -49.75
N ALA A 378 -18.70 -29.06 -48.53
CA ALA A 378 -19.78 -28.85 -47.56
C ALA A 378 -20.45 -27.46 -47.68
N ILE A 379 -21.78 -27.43 -47.61
CA ILE A 379 -22.54 -26.28 -47.13
C ILE A 379 -22.65 -26.41 -45.60
N TYR A 380 -22.51 -25.29 -44.89
CA TYR A 380 -22.64 -25.20 -43.45
C TYR A 380 -23.66 -24.10 -43.09
N ILE A 381 -24.62 -24.42 -42.23
CA ILE A 381 -25.57 -23.47 -41.67
C ILE A 381 -25.47 -23.53 -40.14
N GLU A 382 -25.41 -22.38 -39.50
CA GLU A 382 -25.52 -22.20 -38.05
C GLU A 382 -26.60 -21.14 -37.76
N THR A 383 -27.46 -21.42 -36.79
CA THR A 383 -28.53 -20.49 -36.38
C THR A 383 -28.13 -19.65 -35.19
N ASN A 384 -28.89 -18.59 -34.94
CA ASN A 384 -28.83 -17.73 -33.75
C ASN A 384 -29.07 -18.47 -32.40
N THR A 385 -29.25 -19.80 -32.42
CA THR A 385 -29.30 -20.66 -31.23
C THR A 385 -28.17 -21.70 -31.21
N GLY A 386 -27.14 -21.57 -32.06
CA GLY A 386 -26.06 -22.54 -32.23
C GLY A 386 -26.49 -23.89 -32.83
N ALA A 387 -27.63 -23.96 -33.54
CA ALA A 387 -28.05 -25.19 -34.20
C ALA A 387 -27.36 -25.32 -35.57
N ILE A 388 -26.64 -26.42 -35.77
CA ILE A 388 -25.79 -26.65 -36.95
C ILE A 388 -26.45 -27.61 -37.94
N TYR A 389 -26.42 -27.25 -39.22
CA TYR A 389 -26.90 -28.06 -40.34
C TYR A 389 -25.84 -28.17 -41.44
N GLN A 390 -25.69 -29.37 -42.00
CA GLN A 390 -24.78 -29.64 -43.12
C GLN A 390 -25.56 -30.40 -44.21
N PRO A 391 -26.22 -29.70 -45.15
CA PRO A 391 -26.97 -30.34 -46.23
C PRO A 391 -26.04 -30.74 -47.39
N ASP A 392 -26.15 -31.98 -47.84
CA ASP A 392 -25.41 -32.50 -49.02
C ASP A 392 -26.18 -32.29 -50.34
N THR A 393 -27.51 -32.16 -50.27
CA THR A 393 -28.42 -32.02 -51.42
C THR A 393 -29.30 -30.77 -51.34
N SER A 394 -29.75 -30.28 -52.50
CA SER A 394 -30.66 -29.13 -52.61
C SER A 394 -31.98 -29.33 -51.86
N ALA A 395 -32.48 -30.57 -51.80
CA ALA A 395 -33.65 -30.94 -51.00
C ALA A 395 -33.40 -30.78 -49.49
N GLN A 396 -32.29 -31.31 -48.96
CA GLN A 396 -31.92 -31.12 -47.56
C GLN A 396 -31.69 -29.64 -47.20
N MET A 397 -31.07 -28.85 -48.10
CA MET A 397 -30.91 -27.41 -47.89
C MET A 397 -32.26 -26.70 -47.78
N LEU A 398 -33.18 -27.01 -48.70
CA LEU A 398 -34.54 -26.46 -48.70
C LEU A 398 -35.33 -26.86 -47.43
N ASP A 399 -35.21 -28.11 -46.98
CA ASP A 399 -35.91 -28.61 -45.79
C ASP A 399 -35.28 -28.12 -44.48
N ASN A 400 -33.96 -27.96 -44.42
CA ASN A 400 -33.27 -27.32 -43.27
C ASN A 400 -33.71 -25.86 -43.14
N LEU A 401 -33.71 -25.07 -44.22
CA LEU A 401 -34.18 -23.68 -44.19
C LEU A 401 -35.68 -23.58 -43.82
N ARG A 402 -36.51 -24.53 -44.26
CA ARG A 402 -37.91 -24.64 -43.83
C ARG A 402 -38.03 -24.96 -42.33
N ALA A 403 -37.19 -25.83 -41.79
CA ALA A 403 -37.17 -26.19 -40.37
C ALA A 403 -36.74 -25.02 -39.48
N ILE A 404 -35.67 -24.31 -39.87
CA ILE A 404 -35.19 -23.08 -39.21
C ILE A 404 -36.33 -22.05 -39.13
N ARG A 405 -37.02 -21.82 -40.26
CA ARG A 405 -38.20 -20.93 -40.32
C ARG A 405 -39.35 -21.39 -39.43
N ALA A 406 -39.66 -22.68 -39.43
CA ALA A 406 -40.74 -23.26 -38.61
C ALA A 406 -40.43 -23.20 -37.11
N ALA A 407 -39.14 -23.21 -36.73
CA ALA A 407 -38.66 -23.01 -35.37
C ALA A 407 -38.60 -21.52 -34.94
N GLY A 408 -38.84 -20.57 -35.86
CA GLY A 408 -38.69 -19.14 -35.60
C GLY A 408 -37.24 -18.69 -35.40
N GLN A 409 -36.28 -19.50 -35.86
CA GLN A 409 -34.85 -19.21 -35.77
C GLN A 409 -34.38 -18.39 -36.98
N THR A 410 -33.26 -17.67 -36.82
CA THR A 410 -32.55 -17.03 -37.93
C THR A 410 -31.20 -17.69 -38.15
N VAL A 411 -30.74 -17.70 -39.39
CA VAL A 411 -29.40 -18.17 -39.78
C VAL A 411 -28.41 -17.09 -39.39
N GLU A 412 -27.52 -17.39 -38.44
CA GLU A 412 -26.44 -16.50 -38.05
C GLU A 412 -25.31 -16.58 -39.09
N LEU A 413 -24.97 -17.79 -39.51
CA LEU A 413 -23.88 -18.06 -40.46
C LEU A 413 -24.26 -19.12 -41.49
N LEU A 414 -24.20 -18.78 -42.77
CA LEU A 414 -24.27 -19.72 -43.90
C LEU A 414 -22.96 -19.68 -44.68
N ILE A 415 -22.35 -20.83 -44.95
CA ILE A 415 -21.13 -20.95 -45.76
C ILE A 415 -21.41 -21.89 -46.93
N ILE A 416 -21.08 -21.45 -48.14
CA ILE A 416 -21.26 -22.18 -49.39
C ILE A 416 -19.92 -22.23 -50.12
N LYS A 417 -19.44 -23.44 -50.43
CA LYS A 417 -18.11 -23.69 -51.02
C LYS A 417 -18.25 -24.34 -52.40
N GLY A 418 -17.55 -23.82 -53.40
CA GLY A 418 -17.64 -24.34 -54.76
C GLY A 418 -16.82 -23.54 -55.79
N HIS A 419 -16.33 -24.22 -56.82
CA HIS A 419 -15.64 -23.61 -57.96
C HIS A 419 -16.66 -23.00 -58.92
N ALA A 420 -16.41 -21.79 -59.45
CA ALA A 420 -17.34 -21.06 -60.30
C ALA A 420 -17.37 -21.52 -61.78
N GLY A 421 -17.46 -22.83 -62.02
CA GLY A 421 -17.33 -23.41 -63.36
C GLY A 421 -17.90 -24.82 -63.51
N GLY A 422 -18.71 -25.03 -64.55
CA GLY A 422 -19.03 -26.34 -65.15
C GLY A 422 -19.94 -27.29 -64.35
N GLY A 423 -19.89 -27.23 -63.01
CA GLY A 423 -20.72 -28.05 -62.11
C GLY A 423 -21.15 -27.35 -60.82
N GLY A 424 -20.73 -26.11 -60.61
CA GLY A 424 -21.09 -25.26 -59.46
C GLY A 424 -20.98 -23.78 -59.82
N ILE A 425 -21.69 -22.94 -59.07
CA ILE A 425 -21.69 -21.46 -59.09
C ILE A 425 -21.41 -20.85 -60.49
N GLN A 426 -22.41 -20.82 -61.37
CA GLN A 426 -22.37 -20.01 -62.60
C GLN A 426 -23.64 -19.16 -62.73
N VAL A 427 -23.55 -18.08 -63.49
CA VAL A 427 -24.48 -16.93 -63.44
C VAL A 427 -24.89 -16.48 -64.85
N GLY A 428 -26.19 -16.28 -65.05
CA GLY A 428 -26.82 -15.87 -66.30
C GLY A 428 -27.97 -16.80 -66.71
N SER A 429 -29.02 -16.34 -67.38
CA SER A 429 -29.27 -15.00 -67.95
C SER A 429 -30.20 -14.08 -67.13
N ASP A 430 -30.96 -14.64 -66.18
CA ASP A 430 -32.18 -14.00 -65.65
C ASP A 430 -31.94 -13.51 -64.21
N GLN A 431 -31.60 -12.22 -64.05
CA GLN A 431 -30.70 -11.75 -62.99
C GLN A 431 -31.23 -11.68 -61.53
N ASN A 432 -32.46 -12.13 -61.23
CA ASN A 432 -33.17 -11.70 -60.00
C ASN A 432 -33.48 -12.77 -58.93
N THR A 433 -33.19 -14.06 -59.12
CA THR A 433 -33.58 -15.13 -58.17
C THR A 433 -32.43 -16.06 -57.79
N LEU A 434 -32.22 -16.27 -56.48
CA LEU A 434 -31.26 -17.24 -55.95
C LEU A 434 -31.90 -18.62 -55.80
N SER A 435 -31.36 -19.61 -56.50
CA SER A 435 -31.87 -20.98 -56.54
C SER A 435 -30.86 -22.02 -56.06
N THR A 436 -31.38 -23.17 -55.58
CA THR A 436 -30.59 -24.37 -55.31
C THR A 436 -30.82 -25.44 -56.36
N PHE A 437 -29.76 -26.21 -56.66
CA PHE A 437 -29.78 -27.32 -57.61
C PHE A 437 -28.87 -28.46 -57.14
N THR A 438 -29.03 -29.63 -57.77
CA THR A 438 -28.05 -30.73 -57.67
C THR A 438 -27.44 -30.90 -59.06
N ASN A 439 -26.11 -30.95 -59.15
CA ASN A 439 -25.38 -31.05 -60.41
C ASN A 439 -25.36 -32.49 -60.96
N VAL A 440 -24.81 -32.67 -62.16
CA VAL A 440 -24.70 -33.98 -62.83
C VAL A 440 -23.84 -35.01 -62.08
N ASN A 441 -23.04 -34.58 -61.12
CA ASN A 441 -22.21 -35.43 -60.24
C ASN A 441 -22.90 -35.72 -58.89
N GLY A 442 -24.16 -35.30 -58.69
CA GLY A 442 -24.90 -35.49 -57.45
C GLY A 442 -24.58 -34.48 -56.33
N GLN A 443 -23.74 -33.47 -56.60
CA GLN A 443 -23.33 -32.46 -55.61
C GLN A 443 -24.32 -31.27 -55.64
N MET A 444 -24.65 -30.70 -54.48
CA MET A 444 -25.44 -29.46 -54.45
C MET A 444 -24.67 -28.25 -54.99
N GLY A 445 -25.39 -27.36 -55.67
CA GLY A 445 -24.94 -26.01 -55.98
C GLY A 445 -26.00 -24.95 -55.68
N VAL A 446 -25.54 -23.70 -55.62
CA VAL A 446 -26.38 -22.50 -55.50
C VAL A 446 -26.02 -21.57 -56.65
N GLY A 447 -27.02 -20.96 -57.28
CA GLY A 447 -26.86 -20.14 -58.49
C GLY A 447 -28.20 -19.56 -58.95
N PHE A 448 -28.31 -19.14 -60.21
CA PHE A 448 -29.52 -18.51 -60.76
C PHE A 448 -30.40 -19.50 -61.56
N PHE A 449 -30.35 -20.78 -61.20
CA PHE A 449 -31.12 -21.86 -61.82
C PHE A 449 -31.42 -22.97 -60.81
N GLY A 450 -32.56 -23.64 -60.97
CA GLY A 450 -33.12 -24.59 -59.98
C GLY A 450 -34.21 -23.95 -59.12
N THR A 451 -34.46 -24.52 -57.94
CA THR A 451 -35.55 -24.10 -57.04
C THR A 451 -35.20 -22.78 -56.35
N ASP A 452 -35.97 -21.72 -56.61
CA ASP A 452 -35.81 -20.42 -55.94
C ASP A 452 -35.99 -20.53 -54.42
N ILE A 453 -35.02 -20.00 -53.68
CA ILE A 453 -34.99 -19.92 -52.22
C ILE A 453 -34.88 -18.48 -51.71
N THR A 454 -34.94 -17.46 -52.58
CA THR A 454 -34.74 -16.03 -52.22
C THR A 454 -35.68 -15.61 -51.09
N ALA A 455 -36.99 -15.82 -51.28
CA ALA A 455 -38.01 -15.51 -50.28
C ALA A 455 -37.91 -16.39 -49.01
N LEU A 456 -37.29 -17.58 -49.11
CA LEU A 456 -37.07 -18.44 -47.96
C LEU A 456 -35.90 -17.91 -47.11
N LEU A 457 -34.76 -17.56 -47.73
CA LEU A 457 -33.63 -16.92 -47.05
C LEU A 457 -34.00 -15.57 -46.45
N GLN A 458 -34.75 -14.73 -47.17
CA GLN A 458 -35.29 -13.48 -46.63
C GLN A 458 -36.13 -13.69 -45.36
N SER A 459 -36.82 -14.84 -45.26
CA SER A 459 -37.63 -15.20 -44.08
C SER A 459 -36.88 -15.94 -42.96
N VAL A 460 -35.56 -16.18 -43.10
CA VAL A 460 -34.69 -16.75 -42.05
C VAL A 460 -33.36 -16.01 -41.90
N THR A 461 -33.23 -14.82 -42.47
CA THR A 461 -32.04 -13.97 -42.32
C THR A 461 -32.43 -12.52 -42.04
N ASP A 462 -31.53 -11.79 -41.38
CA ASP A 462 -31.71 -10.41 -40.95
C ASP A 462 -30.36 -9.66 -41.01
N ASN A 463 -30.28 -8.45 -40.45
CA ASN A 463 -29.07 -7.63 -40.43
C ASN A 463 -27.92 -8.16 -39.55
N THR A 464 -28.12 -9.23 -38.77
CA THR A 464 -27.07 -9.96 -38.05
C THR A 464 -26.52 -11.14 -38.88
N SER A 465 -27.35 -11.73 -39.75
CA SER A 465 -27.01 -12.86 -40.60
C SER A 465 -25.82 -12.60 -41.53
N THR A 466 -24.93 -13.59 -41.63
CA THR A 466 -23.78 -13.57 -42.54
C THR A 466 -23.81 -14.76 -43.50
N ILE A 467 -23.75 -14.51 -44.81
CA ILE A 467 -23.59 -15.53 -45.86
C ILE A 467 -22.20 -15.41 -46.48
N ARG A 468 -21.43 -16.51 -46.51
CA ARG A 468 -20.06 -16.55 -47.04
C ARG A 468 -19.96 -17.50 -48.22
N PHE A 469 -19.56 -16.97 -49.37
CA PHE A 469 -19.26 -17.75 -50.58
C PHE A 469 -17.75 -17.99 -50.67
N ARG A 470 -17.34 -19.22 -51.00
CA ARG A 470 -15.95 -19.68 -50.99
C ARG A 470 -15.57 -20.30 -52.35
N GLY A 471 -14.93 -19.53 -53.21
CA GLY A 471 -14.42 -19.92 -54.52
C GLY A 471 -14.04 -18.71 -55.38
N CYS A 472 -13.38 -18.94 -56.52
CA CYS A 472 -13.01 -17.89 -57.48
C CYS A 472 -14.25 -17.08 -57.92
N TYR A 473 -14.08 -15.78 -58.16
CA TYR A 473 -15.15 -14.86 -58.63
C TYR A 473 -16.39 -14.77 -57.71
N THR A 474 -16.29 -15.13 -56.42
CA THR A 474 -17.45 -15.13 -55.50
C THR A 474 -17.80 -13.77 -54.89
N ALA A 475 -16.96 -12.74 -55.03
CA ALA A 475 -17.25 -11.39 -54.54
C ALA A 475 -18.46 -10.76 -55.26
N ASP A 476 -18.44 -10.77 -56.60
CA ASP A 476 -19.52 -10.21 -57.43
C ASP A 476 -20.84 -10.98 -57.26
N PHE A 477 -20.75 -12.31 -57.05
CA PHE A 477 -21.90 -13.15 -56.69
C PHE A 477 -22.47 -12.77 -55.32
N ALA A 478 -21.62 -12.58 -54.30
CA ALA A 478 -22.05 -12.19 -52.97
C ALA A 478 -22.74 -10.82 -52.96
N ALA A 479 -22.23 -9.83 -53.71
CA ALA A 479 -22.87 -8.52 -53.85
C ALA A 479 -24.28 -8.63 -54.43
N ARG A 480 -24.48 -9.47 -55.46
CA ARG A 480 -25.79 -9.73 -56.07
C ARG A 480 -26.74 -10.46 -55.10
N VAL A 481 -26.25 -11.40 -54.29
CA VAL A 481 -27.08 -12.05 -53.26
C VAL A 481 -27.50 -11.08 -52.18
N GLN A 482 -26.59 -10.22 -51.69
CA GLN A 482 -26.94 -9.19 -50.70
C GLN A 482 -27.99 -8.20 -51.25
N GLN A 483 -27.88 -7.82 -52.52
CA GLN A 483 -28.88 -6.99 -53.19
C GLN A 483 -30.23 -7.69 -53.34
N ALA A 484 -30.24 -8.98 -53.70
CA ALA A 484 -31.48 -9.76 -53.86
C ALA A 484 -32.19 -10.05 -52.53
N LEU A 485 -31.44 -10.20 -51.43
CA LEU A 485 -32.02 -10.39 -50.10
C LEU A 485 -32.60 -9.07 -49.55
N GLY A 486 -31.87 -7.95 -49.62
CA GLY A 486 -32.38 -6.60 -49.32
C GLY A 486 -32.82 -6.33 -47.86
N ASN A 487 -32.72 -7.33 -46.98
CA ASN A 487 -33.13 -7.33 -45.57
C ASN A 487 -31.99 -6.94 -44.59
N GLY A 488 -30.83 -6.55 -45.12
CA GLY A 488 -29.63 -6.21 -44.33
C GLY A 488 -28.63 -7.35 -44.16
N THR A 489 -28.96 -8.59 -44.55
CA THR A 489 -28.06 -9.75 -44.50
C THR A 489 -26.74 -9.47 -45.19
N ARG A 490 -25.63 -9.70 -44.48
CA ARG A 490 -24.28 -9.46 -44.99
C ARG A 490 -23.83 -10.64 -45.85
N CYS A 491 -23.54 -10.41 -47.13
CA CYS A 491 -22.93 -11.44 -47.98
C CYS A 491 -21.47 -11.10 -48.31
N THR A 492 -20.59 -12.09 -48.32
CA THR A 492 -19.17 -11.92 -48.66
C THR A 492 -18.64 -13.07 -49.51
N GLY A 493 -17.91 -12.77 -50.59
CA GLY A 493 -16.88 -13.68 -51.08
C GLY A 493 -15.72 -13.74 -50.07
N ALA A 494 -14.87 -14.77 -50.18
CA ALA A 494 -13.51 -14.74 -49.61
C ALA A 494 -12.59 -13.93 -50.54
N ILE A 495 -11.45 -13.37 -50.12
CA ILE A 495 -10.51 -13.76 -49.05
C ILE A 495 -10.64 -12.92 -47.76
N ARG A 496 -10.21 -13.47 -46.61
CA ARG A 496 -9.90 -12.71 -45.37
C ARG A 496 -8.75 -13.36 -44.58
N TYR A 497 -7.90 -12.52 -44.01
CA TYR A 497 -6.81 -12.89 -43.08
C TYR A 497 -7.12 -12.39 -41.65
N ALA A 498 -6.29 -12.75 -40.67
CA ALA A 498 -6.31 -12.19 -39.32
C ALA A 498 -4.90 -11.81 -38.84
N ILE A 499 -4.82 -10.74 -38.05
CA ILE A 499 -3.59 -10.11 -37.57
C ILE A 499 -3.66 -10.03 -36.04
N GLY A 500 -2.52 -10.10 -35.33
CA GLY A 500 -2.52 -10.04 -33.86
C GLY A 500 -1.15 -9.86 -33.22
N ILE A 501 -1.15 -9.50 -31.94
CA ILE A 501 0.04 -9.35 -31.09
C ILE A 501 -0.01 -10.42 -29.98
N PRO A 502 1.08 -11.15 -29.69
CA PRO A 502 1.14 -12.09 -28.58
C PRO A 502 0.99 -11.35 -27.23
N GLY A 503 0.15 -11.89 -26.35
CA GLY A 503 -0.15 -11.28 -25.04
C GLY A 503 -1.61 -10.86 -24.90
N THR A 504 -2.30 -10.51 -25.99
CA THR A 504 -3.75 -10.25 -25.97
C THR A 504 -4.55 -11.54 -25.97
N ALA A 505 -5.65 -11.60 -25.22
CA ALA A 505 -6.57 -12.74 -25.23
C ALA A 505 -7.36 -12.82 -26.54
N TRP A 506 -7.46 -14.02 -27.10
CA TRP A 506 -8.10 -14.26 -28.40
C TRP A 506 -9.62 -14.43 -28.24
N ILE A 507 -10.40 -13.62 -28.95
CA ILE A 507 -11.81 -13.89 -29.24
C ILE A 507 -11.96 -13.94 -30.76
N ILE A 508 -12.15 -15.15 -31.30
CA ILE A 508 -12.65 -15.33 -32.67
C ILE A 508 -14.17 -15.11 -32.60
N GLY A 509 -14.59 -13.86 -32.82
CA GLY A 509 -15.99 -13.48 -32.64
C GLY A 509 -16.33 -12.13 -33.25
N VAL A 510 -17.63 -11.96 -33.53
CA VAL A 510 -18.26 -10.74 -34.05
C VAL A 510 -17.88 -9.47 -33.28
N THR A 511 -17.69 -8.38 -34.02
CA THR A 511 -17.81 -7.02 -33.48
C THR A 511 -19.22 -6.81 -32.92
N ARG A 512 -19.32 -6.29 -31.70
CA ARG A 512 -20.55 -5.71 -31.17
C ARG A 512 -20.89 -4.38 -31.85
#